data_AF-A0ABD5RBB9-F1
#
_entry.id   AF-A0ABD5RBB9-F1
#
_cell.length_a   1.000
_cell.length_b   1.000
_cell.length_c   1.000
_cell.angle_alpha   90.00
_cell.angle_beta   90.00
_cell.angle_gamma   90.00
#
_symmetry.space_group_name_H-M   'P 1'
#
loop_
_entity.id
_entity.type
_entity.pdbx_description
1 polymer ?
#
loop_
_entity_poly.entity_id
_entity_poly.type
_entity_poly.pdbx_seq_one_letter_code
_entity_poly.pdbx_strand_id
1 'polypeptide(L)'
;MYDENPTHRPPLTGYRGRYAQRHAIVERLPDRTRLSPARSRTLQTHSRAFEWGYAGSGPSQLALAILLDYTRDERLALDHYRAFTRDVITNLEGSWELSTDDIDRELTTLGTRASDQQASPVEERLDG
;
A
#
# COMPACT_ATOMS: atom_id res chain seq x y z
N MET A 1 30.19 -23.96 9.31
CA MET A 1 29.50 -24.33 8.05
C MET A 1 28.05 -23.99 8.27
N TYR A 2 27.58 -22.85 7.78
CA TYR A 2 26.18 -22.44 7.99
C TYR A 2 25.29 -23.32 7.11
N ASP A 3 24.24 -23.84 7.74
CA ASP A 3 23.20 -24.65 7.11
C ASP A 3 22.56 -23.84 5.96
N GLU A 4 22.83 -24.22 4.73
CA GLU A 4 22.20 -23.66 3.54
C GLU A 4 20.79 -24.23 3.47
N ASN A 5 19.84 -23.62 4.19
CA ASN A 5 18.42 -23.88 3.98
C ASN A 5 17.91 -22.93 2.87
N PRO A 6 17.76 -23.38 1.62
CA PRO A 6 17.49 -22.52 0.47
C PRO A 6 16.05 -21.96 0.42
N THR A 7 15.25 -22.08 1.49
CA THR A 7 13.81 -21.74 1.47
C THR A 7 13.38 -20.57 2.35
N HIS A 8 14.25 -19.96 3.15
CA HIS A 8 13.85 -18.76 3.89
C HIS A 8 13.97 -17.52 3.01
N ARG A 9 12.88 -17.17 2.33
CA ARG A 9 12.76 -15.86 1.69
C ARG A 9 13.08 -14.80 2.76
N PRO A 10 14.01 -13.87 2.50
CA PRO A 10 14.33 -12.84 3.47
C PRO A 10 13.05 -12.05 3.83
N PRO A 11 12.98 -11.51 5.06
CA PRO A 11 11.85 -10.69 5.46
C PRO A 11 11.69 -9.53 4.48
N LEU A 12 10.44 -9.19 4.18
CA LEU A 12 10.12 -8.04 3.33
C LEU A 12 10.61 -6.78 4.04
N THR A 13 11.47 -6.01 3.38
CA THR A 13 11.98 -4.72 3.91
C THR A 13 11.35 -3.52 3.22
N GLY A 14 10.63 -3.73 2.11
CA GLY A 14 9.95 -2.67 1.38
C GLY A 14 9.69 -2.99 -0.08
N TYR A 15 9.42 -1.96 -0.85
CA TYR A 15 9.15 -2.02 -2.28
C TYR A 15 9.97 -0.99 -3.02
N ARG A 16 10.30 -1.26 -4.27
CA ARG A 16 10.88 -0.29 -5.21
C ARG A 16 10.02 -0.21 -6.45
N GLY A 17 9.74 1.01 -6.91
CA GLY A 17 9.16 1.27 -8.22
C GLY A 17 10.17 1.92 -9.16
N ARG A 18 10.12 1.51 -10.42
CA ARG A 18 10.86 2.12 -11.53
C ARG A 18 10.11 1.93 -12.84
N TYR A 19 10.30 2.84 -13.78
CA TYR A 19 9.84 2.65 -15.14
C TYR A 19 10.91 1.95 -15.98
N ALA A 20 10.51 0.92 -16.74
CA ALA A 20 11.33 0.30 -17.78
C ALA A 20 10.54 0.28 -19.08
N GLN A 21 11.06 0.91 -20.14
CA GLN A 21 10.39 0.98 -21.45
C GLN A 21 8.91 1.41 -21.35
N ARG A 22 8.63 2.40 -20.49
CA ARG A 22 7.28 2.94 -20.16
C ARG A 22 6.37 2.03 -19.32
N HIS A 23 6.84 0.85 -18.89
CA HIS A 23 6.09 0.02 -17.94
C HIS A 23 6.58 0.25 -16.51
N ALA A 24 5.63 0.49 -15.62
CA ALA A 24 5.86 0.48 -14.20
C ALA A 24 6.23 -0.94 -13.73
N ILE A 25 7.41 -1.07 -13.14
CA ILE A 25 7.86 -2.28 -12.48
C ILE A 25 7.96 -1.98 -11.00
N VAL A 26 7.30 -2.82 -10.19
CA VAL A 26 7.38 -2.77 -8.74
C VAL A 26 7.97 -4.07 -8.23
N GLU A 27 9.01 -3.98 -7.42
CA GLU A 27 9.79 -5.10 -6.92
C GLU A 27 9.79 -5.08 -5.38
N ARG A 28 9.65 -6.25 -4.76
CA ARG A 28 9.78 -6.43 -3.31
C ARG A 28 11.25 -6.42 -2.92
N LEU A 29 11.56 -5.93 -1.73
CA LEU A 29 12.91 -5.86 -1.20
C LEU A 29 13.08 -6.85 -0.03
N PRO A 30 14.27 -7.45 0.14
CA PRO A 30 15.47 -7.27 -0.68
C PRO A 30 15.54 -8.18 -1.91
N ASP A 31 14.61 -9.12 -2.07
CA ASP A 31 14.67 -10.21 -3.05
C ASP A 31 14.45 -9.80 -4.52
N ARG A 32 14.04 -8.55 -4.76
CA ARG A 32 13.74 -7.96 -6.08
C ARG A 32 12.70 -8.75 -6.90
N THR A 33 11.84 -9.51 -6.23
CA THR A 33 10.74 -10.22 -6.90
C THR A 33 9.64 -9.24 -7.33
N ARG A 34 9.08 -9.43 -8.53
CA ARG A 34 8.07 -8.51 -9.05
C ARG A 34 6.74 -8.65 -8.32
N LEU A 35 6.19 -7.54 -7.86
CA LEU A 35 4.82 -7.44 -7.40
C LEU A 35 3.88 -7.52 -8.62
N SER A 36 2.85 -8.36 -8.54
CA SER A 36 1.88 -8.56 -9.62
C SER A 36 0.53 -7.93 -9.24
N PRO A 37 -0.18 -7.27 -10.18
CA PRO A 37 -1.53 -6.76 -9.93
C PRO A 37 -2.58 -7.88 -9.84
N ALA A 38 -2.22 -9.15 -10.05
CA ALA A 38 -3.19 -10.23 -10.14
C ALA A 38 -4.04 -10.39 -8.86
N ARG A 39 -3.41 -10.45 -7.68
CA ARG A 39 -4.14 -10.62 -6.41
C ARG A 39 -4.99 -9.40 -6.07
N SER A 40 -4.47 -8.19 -6.20
CA SER A 40 -5.26 -6.99 -5.89
C SER A 40 -6.46 -6.83 -6.82
N ARG A 41 -6.36 -7.25 -8.08
CA ARG A 41 -7.48 -7.19 -9.04
C ARG A 41 -8.62 -8.15 -8.71
N THR A 42 -8.36 -9.26 -8.02
CA THR A 42 -9.45 -10.15 -7.57
C THR A 42 -10.29 -9.50 -6.47
N LEU A 43 -9.70 -8.58 -5.68
CA LEU A 43 -10.44 -7.79 -4.70
C LEU A 43 -11.15 -6.60 -5.34
N GLN A 44 -10.40 -5.78 -6.07
CA GLN A 44 -10.96 -4.64 -6.79
C GLN A 44 -10.08 -4.29 -8.00
N THR A 45 -10.71 -4.27 -9.18
CA THR A 45 -10.03 -3.88 -10.42
C THR A 45 -10.19 -2.39 -10.66
N HIS A 46 -9.08 -1.67 -10.56
CA HIS A 46 -8.97 -0.27 -11.00
C HIS A 46 -8.25 -0.16 -12.34
N SER A 47 -7.15 -0.90 -12.51
CA SER A 47 -6.32 -0.87 -13.71
C SER A 47 -5.66 -2.22 -13.96
N ARG A 48 -5.16 -2.40 -15.19
CA ARG A 48 -4.35 -3.58 -15.56
C ARG A 48 -2.87 -3.40 -15.21
N ALA A 49 -2.43 -2.15 -15.00
CA ALA A 49 -1.05 -1.78 -14.72
C ALA A 49 -0.94 -0.92 -13.46
N PHE A 50 0.25 -0.91 -12.86
CA PHE A 50 0.61 0.02 -11.80
C PHE A 50 1.06 1.34 -12.39
N GLU A 51 0.79 2.43 -11.68
CA GLU A 51 1.26 3.78 -12.00
C GLU A 51 1.42 4.54 -10.67
N TRP A 52 2.10 5.69 -10.67
CA TRP A 52 2.31 6.54 -9.49
C TRP A 52 2.59 7.98 -9.90
N GLY A 53 2.63 8.90 -8.92
CA GLY A 53 2.95 10.31 -9.16
C GLY A 53 1.76 11.17 -9.62
N TYR A 54 0.54 10.64 -9.58
CA TYR A 54 -0.70 11.36 -9.85
C TYR A 54 -1.89 10.61 -9.24
N ALA A 55 -3.09 11.21 -9.28
CA ALA A 55 -4.31 10.59 -8.82
C ALA A 55 -4.98 9.76 -9.93
N GLY A 56 -5.46 8.55 -9.62
CA GLY A 56 -6.26 7.77 -10.56
C GLY A 56 -6.22 6.26 -10.34
N SER A 57 -6.62 5.53 -11.38
CA SER A 57 -6.82 4.08 -11.31
C SER A 57 -5.53 3.26 -11.21
N GLY A 58 -4.49 3.59 -11.96
CA GLY A 58 -3.17 2.94 -11.85
C GLY A 58 -2.55 3.09 -10.46
N PRO A 59 -2.49 4.32 -9.90
CA PRO A 59 -2.08 4.58 -8.52
C PRO A 59 -2.91 3.83 -7.48
N SER A 60 -4.25 3.80 -7.65
CA SER A 60 -5.14 3.03 -6.78
C SER A 60 -4.86 1.52 -6.84
N GLN A 61 -4.59 1.00 -8.03
CA GLN A 61 -4.26 -0.41 -8.21
C GLN A 61 -2.93 -0.77 -7.53
N LEU A 62 -1.94 0.13 -7.58
CA LEU A 62 -0.66 -0.03 -6.91
C LEU A 62 -0.82 0.02 -5.38
N ALA A 63 -1.56 1.00 -4.85
CA ALA A 63 -1.83 1.11 -3.42
C ALA A 63 -2.45 -0.18 -2.87
N LEU A 64 -3.48 -0.70 -3.53
CA LEU A 64 -4.16 -1.93 -3.12
C LEU A 64 -3.22 -3.14 -3.19
N ALA A 65 -2.35 -3.22 -4.19
CA ALA A 65 -1.39 -4.31 -4.32
C ALA A 65 -0.31 -4.29 -3.22
N ILE A 66 0.21 -3.10 -2.88
CA ILE A 66 1.21 -2.95 -1.80
C ILE A 66 0.59 -3.33 -0.46
N LEU A 67 -0.58 -2.77 -0.12
CA LEU A 67 -1.23 -3.05 1.17
C LEU A 67 -1.59 -4.54 1.29
N LEU A 68 -2.17 -5.14 0.24
CA LEU A 68 -2.53 -6.55 0.26
C LEU A 68 -1.31 -7.48 0.40
N ASP A 69 -0.21 -7.21 -0.30
CA ASP A 69 1.00 -8.04 -0.16
C ASP A 69 1.66 -7.86 1.21
N TYR A 70 1.63 -6.63 1.75
CA TYR A 70 2.24 -6.30 3.02
C TYR A 70 1.47 -6.87 4.22
N THR A 71 0.19 -6.56 4.35
CA THR A 71 -0.61 -6.93 5.53
C THR A 71 -1.16 -8.34 5.44
N ARG A 72 -1.31 -8.88 4.22
CA ARG A 72 -2.03 -10.12 3.94
C ARG A 72 -3.48 -10.13 4.44
N ASP A 73 -4.05 -8.94 4.65
CA ASP A 73 -5.42 -8.74 5.10
C ASP A 73 -6.19 -7.96 4.04
N GLU A 74 -7.13 -8.65 3.39
CA GLU A 74 -7.95 -8.10 2.31
C GLU A 74 -8.82 -6.95 2.79
N ARG A 75 -9.36 -7.03 4.00
CA ARG A 75 -10.27 -6.03 4.55
C ARG A 75 -9.50 -4.76 4.88
N LEU A 76 -8.37 -4.89 5.58
CA LEU A 76 -7.50 -3.76 5.87
C LEU A 76 -7.02 -3.08 4.57
N ALA A 77 -6.63 -3.87 3.57
CA ALA A 77 -6.21 -3.33 2.28
C ALA A 77 -7.34 -2.55 1.58
N LEU A 78 -8.58 -3.08 1.56
CA LEU A 78 -9.74 -2.43 0.97
C LEU A 78 -10.17 -1.16 1.72
N ASP A 79 -10.06 -1.16 3.04
CA ASP A 79 -10.44 -0.03 3.89
C ASP A 79 -9.45 1.15 3.72
N HIS A 80 -8.16 0.86 3.50
CA HIS A 80 -7.11 1.90 3.54
C HIS A 80 -6.50 2.29 2.18
N TYR A 81 -6.65 1.51 1.10
CA TYR A 81 -5.92 1.79 -0.16
C TYR A 81 -6.22 3.18 -0.74
N ARG A 82 -7.44 3.71 -0.58
CA ARG A 82 -7.81 5.01 -1.15
C ARG A 82 -7.04 6.15 -0.49
N ALA A 83 -6.96 6.13 0.85
CA ALA A 83 -6.20 7.11 1.59
C ALA A 83 -4.69 6.94 1.32
N PHE A 84 -4.20 5.69 1.31
CA PHE A 84 -2.82 5.38 0.96
C PHE A 84 -2.44 5.83 -0.48
N THR A 85 -3.39 5.75 -1.43
CA THR A 85 -3.18 6.26 -2.80
C THR A 85 -2.93 7.77 -2.79
N ARG A 86 -3.77 8.52 -2.06
CA ARG A 86 -3.69 9.97 -1.97
C ARG A 86 -2.43 10.43 -1.23
N ASP A 87 -2.14 9.80 -0.09
CA ASP A 87 -1.12 10.28 0.84
C ASP A 87 0.29 9.78 0.46
N VAL A 88 0.39 8.59 -0.14
CA VAL A 88 1.67 7.97 -0.49
C VAL A 88 1.86 7.88 -2.01
N ILE A 89 1.03 7.11 -2.71
CA ILE A 89 1.32 6.71 -4.11
C ILE A 89 1.30 7.91 -5.08
N THR A 90 0.42 8.88 -4.85
CA THR A 90 0.32 10.10 -5.67
C THR A 90 1.57 10.97 -5.56
N ASN A 91 2.33 10.87 -4.45
CA ASN A 91 3.50 11.68 -4.17
C ASN A 91 4.83 10.98 -4.57
N LEU A 92 4.78 9.76 -5.07
CA LEU A 92 5.98 9.05 -5.54
C LEU A 92 6.44 9.61 -6.88
N GLU A 93 7.75 9.82 -7.04
CA GLU A 93 8.32 10.38 -8.26
C GLU A 93 9.46 9.51 -8.81
N GLY A 94 9.68 9.58 -10.13
CA GLY A 94 10.80 8.90 -10.79
C GLY A 94 10.91 7.42 -10.42
N SER A 95 12.07 7.05 -9.85
CA SER A 95 12.25 5.79 -9.15
C SER A 95 12.18 6.05 -7.64
N TRP A 96 11.50 5.17 -6.92
CA TRP A 96 11.25 5.32 -5.49
C TRP A 96 11.50 4.02 -4.77
N GLU A 97 11.79 4.11 -3.47
CA GLU A 97 11.75 3.00 -2.54
C GLU A 97 10.81 3.38 -1.38
N LEU A 98 10.04 2.41 -0.90
CA LEU A 98 9.09 2.56 0.18
C LEU A 98 9.35 1.44 1.20
N SER A 99 9.76 1.79 2.40
CA SER A 99 10.10 0.81 3.44
C SER A 99 8.84 0.25 4.11
N THR A 100 8.97 -0.88 4.80
CA THR A 100 7.89 -1.40 5.66
C THR A 100 7.59 -0.45 6.82
N ASP A 101 8.59 0.21 7.37
CA ASP A 101 8.42 1.21 8.44
C ASP A 101 7.59 2.42 7.97
N ASP A 102 7.79 2.88 6.74
CA ASP A 102 6.96 3.94 6.15
C ASP A 102 5.51 3.46 6.01
N ILE A 103 5.28 2.22 5.59
CA ILE A 103 3.93 1.65 5.45
C ILE A 103 3.25 1.54 6.82
N ASP A 104 3.95 1.06 7.83
CA ASP A 104 3.42 0.96 9.21
C ASP A 104 3.05 2.32 9.78
N ARG A 105 3.91 3.33 9.57
CA ARG A 105 3.65 4.71 10.00
C ARG A 105 2.38 5.27 9.34
N GLU A 106 2.23 5.05 8.04
CA GLU A 106 1.06 5.53 7.31
C GLU A 106 -0.22 4.79 7.73
N LEU A 107 -0.18 3.46 7.89
CA LEU A 107 -1.34 2.69 8.39
C LEU A 107 -1.75 3.12 9.80
N THR A 108 -0.78 3.38 10.68
CA THR A 108 -1.04 3.92 12.02
C THR A 108 -1.75 5.27 11.94
N THR A 109 -1.23 6.18 11.11
CA THR A 109 -1.81 7.51 10.88
C THR A 109 -3.23 7.43 10.33
N LEU A 110 -3.49 6.51 9.39
CA LEU A 110 -4.81 6.29 8.82
C LEU A 110 -5.81 5.72 9.85
N GLY A 111 -5.35 4.84 10.75
CA GLY A 111 -6.15 4.31 11.86
C GLY A 111 -6.56 5.39 12.87
N THR A 112 -5.63 6.29 13.22
CA THR A 112 -5.92 7.43 14.10
C THR A 112 -6.95 8.38 13.47
N ARG A 113 -6.78 8.73 12.18
CA ARG A 113 -7.71 9.63 11.47
C ARG A 113 -9.12 9.06 11.32
N ALA A 114 -9.26 7.75 11.21
CA ALA A 114 -10.58 7.11 11.22
C ALA A 114 -11.25 7.26 12.59
N SER A 115 -10.49 7.02 13.66
CA SER A 115 -10.97 7.11 15.05
C SER A 115 -11.40 8.54 15.42
N ASP A 116 -10.64 9.57 15.01
CA ASP A 116 -11.00 10.98 15.19
C ASP A 116 -12.29 11.37 14.45
N GLN A 117 -12.51 10.85 13.23
CA GLN A 117 -13.72 11.15 12.44
C GLN A 117 -14.99 10.46 12.98
N GLN A 118 -14.86 9.44 13.83
CA GLN A 118 -15.97 8.74 14.46
C GLN A 118 -16.24 9.22 15.90
N ALA A 119 -15.35 10.01 16.50
CA ALA A 119 -15.56 10.66 17.78
C ALA A 119 -16.18 12.06 17.60
N SER A 120 -17.47 12.13 17.26
CA SER A 120 -18.25 13.37 17.49
C SER A 120 -18.80 13.39 18.92
N PRO A 121 -18.61 14.47 19.69
CA PRO A 121 -19.26 14.64 20.99
C PRO A 121 -20.77 14.84 20.83
N VAL A 122 -21.51 14.28 21.78
CA VAL A 122 -22.95 14.45 22.01
C VAL A 122 -23.41 15.92 21.95
N GLU A 123 -24.46 16.22 21.17
CA GLU A 123 -25.37 17.30 21.56
C GLU A 123 -26.41 16.70 22.50
N GLU A 124 -26.08 16.75 23.79
CA GLU A 124 -27.02 16.68 24.90
C GLU A 124 -28.07 17.78 24.70
N ARG A 125 -29.22 17.41 24.12
CA ARG A 125 -30.42 18.25 24.17
C ARG A 125 -30.96 18.24 25.60
N LEU A 126 -30.34 19.04 26.45
CA LEU A 126 -30.97 19.58 27.66
C LEU A 126 -31.55 20.94 27.31
N ASP A 127 -32.85 20.98 27.01
CA ASP A 127 -33.75 22.15 27.02
C ASP A 127 -35.12 21.64 26.56
N GLY A 128 -36.20 21.62 27.33
CA GLY A 128 -36.53 22.08 28.68
C GLY A 128 -37.96 21.64 29.00
#